data_AF-A0A971QI12-F1
#
_entry.id   AF-A0A971QI12-F1
#
_cell.length_a   1.000
_cell.length_b   1.000
_cell.length_c   1.000
_cell.angle_alpha   90.00
_cell.angle_beta   90.00
_cell.angle_gamma   90.00
#
_symmetry.space_group_name_H-M   'P 1'
#
loop_
_entity.id
_entity.type
_entity.pdbx_description
1 polymer ?
#
loop_
_entity_poly.entity_id
_entity_poly.type
_entity_poly.pdbx_seq_one_letter_code
_entity_poly.pdbx_strand_id
1 'polypeptide(L)'
;MAVCLGILAGLPSAVVAQDAAAGPNWEVIRRSALAAIDRRTTQVWVENQVQSLLNNDNPEQLQTAGAAFYTELLRHYTARDSTADFKNGLAEIVAGAFSQAYQSTAEGGKAPQPLGTAMVLLVLRDFGHRASLPCFQAALADSTPAPRLVAAEGLAGLRDGLNEQEWTAIVPEVQRAAGREINPVTLNRLYRVLYIEVPARAEGAIAAVQGSLDARLTGFEQQDLLPLSADGEAAAWLAAKAALSTNTQTRTGVALRLGRLLANAVDIYLSVRIKEAQQEQIERAILLTEPALESLVRIVNRTATFPNPTVRDALSTGVEGRAEKMDAAVTQWVGSEEVAGVLSQPPFGFPRGLQVPHRMRTAATAPATAPATATASAPANP
;
A
#
# COMPACT_ATOMS: atom_id res chain seq x y z
N MET A 1 5.52 -4.28 69.42
CA MET A 1 5.84 -5.72 69.59
C MET A 1 5.05 -6.53 68.58
N ALA A 2 5.75 -7.39 67.82
CA ALA A 2 5.27 -8.46 66.92
C ALA A 2 4.29 -8.04 65.79
N VAL A 3 4.72 -7.88 64.52
CA VAL A 3 5.19 -8.87 63.52
C VAL A 3 4.09 -9.83 63.05
N CYS A 4 3.66 -9.65 61.80
CA CYS A 4 3.26 -10.73 60.89
C CYS A 4 3.82 -10.42 59.49
N LEU A 5 4.99 -11.00 59.24
CA LEU A 5 5.57 -11.23 57.91
C LEU A 5 4.77 -12.32 57.18
N GLY A 6 4.55 -12.15 55.88
CA GLY A 6 3.84 -13.14 55.05
C GLY A 6 3.97 -12.91 53.55
N ILE A 7 5.22 -12.89 53.07
CA ILE A 7 5.71 -13.41 51.77
C ILE A 7 4.85 -13.15 50.52
N LEU A 8 5.29 -12.16 49.74
CA LEU A 8 5.30 -12.18 48.28
C LEU A 8 6.07 -13.42 47.78
N ALA A 9 5.39 -14.37 47.14
CA ALA A 9 6.03 -15.36 46.28
C ALA A 9 5.02 -15.94 45.27
N GLY A 10 5.26 -15.63 43.99
CA GLY A 10 4.95 -16.46 42.82
C GLY A 10 3.59 -17.14 42.76
N LEU A 11 2.59 -16.44 42.21
CA LEU A 11 1.59 -17.16 41.42
C LEU A 11 2.20 -17.36 40.02
N PRO A 12 2.39 -18.60 39.55
CA PRO A 12 2.72 -18.82 38.16
C PRO A 12 1.58 -18.22 37.33
N SER A 13 1.93 -17.43 36.32
CA SER A 13 1.05 -17.12 35.20
C SER A 13 0.48 -18.45 34.74
N ALA A 14 -0.77 -18.73 35.10
CA ALA A 14 -1.49 -19.87 34.59
C ALA A 14 -1.55 -19.65 33.09
N VAL A 15 -0.66 -20.35 32.38
CA VAL A 15 -0.83 -20.70 30.99
C VAL A 15 -2.22 -21.30 30.93
N VAL A 16 -3.17 -20.48 30.49
CA VAL A 16 -4.54 -20.92 30.29
C VAL A 16 -4.43 -21.92 29.15
N ALA A 17 -4.39 -23.20 29.49
CA ALA A 17 -4.88 -24.23 28.61
C ALA A 17 -6.36 -23.90 28.41
N GLN A 18 -6.65 -23.05 27.43
CA GLN A 18 -8.02 -22.70 27.04
C GLN A 18 -8.63 -23.97 26.46
N ASP A 19 -9.37 -24.71 27.29
CA ASP A 19 -10.59 -25.36 26.82
C ASP A 19 -11.27 -24.36 25.89
N ALA A 20 -11.40 -24.71 24.61
CA ALA A 20 -12.10 -23.88 23.65
C ALA A 20 -13.51 -23.64 24.21
N ALA A 21 -13.75 -22.46 24.78
CA ALA A 21 -15.05 -22.09 25.32
C ALA A 21 -16.07 -22.37 24.22
N ALA A 22 -17.04 -23.24 24.51
CA ALA A 22 -18.06 -23.63 23.54
C ALA A 22 -18.63 -22.35 22.91
N GLY A 23 -18.58 -22.27 21.58
CA GLY A 23 -19.05 -21.09 20.86
C GLY A 23 -20.52 -20.79 21.15
N PRO A 24 -20.99 -19.56 20.86
CA PRO A 24 -22.41 -19.24 20.92
C PRO A 24 -23.24 -20.25 20.11
N ASN A 25 -24.49 -20.49 20.51
CA ASN A 25 -25.40 -21.33 19.71
C ASN A 25 -25.87 -20.56 18.47
N TRP A 26 -24.96 -20.42 17.50
CA TRP A 26 -25.14 -19.55 16.34
C TRP A 26 -26.33 -19.93 15.47
N GLU A 27 -26.69 -21.22 15.40
CA GLU A 27 -27.84 -21.69 14.62
C GLU A 27 -29.17 -21.17 15.18
N VAL A 28 -29.26 -21.03 16.50
CA VAL A 28 -30.41 -20.44 17.18
C VAL A 28 -30.35 -18.92 17.11
N ILE A 29 -29.21 -18.33 17.49
CA ILE A 29 -29.04 -16.88 17.62
C ILE A 29 -29.27 -16.16 16.28
N ARG A 30 -28.79 -16.71 15.16
CA ARG A 30 -28.89 -16.04 13.86
C ARG A 30 -30.32 -15.86 13.34
N ARG A 31 -31.26 -16.65 13.85
CA ARG A 31 -32.68 -16.61 13.45
C ARG A 31 -33.50 -15.62 14.28
N SER A 32 -32.89 -14.94 15.25
CA SER A 32 -33.57 -13.99 16.15
C SER A 32 -33.00 -12.58 16.00
N ALA A 33 -33.56 -11.61 16.74
CA ALA A 33 -33.09 -10.23 16.80
C ALA A 33 -31.87 -10.01 17.74
N LEU A 34 -31.13 -11.09 18.05
CA LEU A 34 -29.97 -11.06 18.96
C LEU A 34 -30.38 -10.54 20.35
N ALA A 35 -31.14 -11.37 21.10
CA ALA A 35 -31.61 -11.05 22.44
C ALA A 35 -30.45 -10.68 23.39
N ALA A 36 -30.71 -9.90 24.44
CA ALA A 36 -29.66 -9.31 25.28
C ALA A 36 -28.64 -10.33 25.84
N ILE A 37 -29.10 -11.52 26.24
CA ILE A 37 -28.23 -12.60 26.75
C ILE A 37 -27.37 -13.17 25.62
N ASP A 38 -27.97 -13.45 24.46
CA ASP A 38 -27.27 -13.94 23.28
C ASP A 38 -26.24 -12.93 22.77
N ARG A 39 -26.56 -11.63 22.85
CA ARG A 39 -25.64 -10.52 22.53
C ARG A 39 -24.43 -10.53 23.43
N ARG A 40 -24.63 -10.65 24.75
CA ARG A 40 -23.54 -10.71 25.72
C ARG A 40 -22.65 -11.94 25.51
N THR A 41 -23.25 -13.12 25.33
CA THR A 41 -22.51 -14.37 25.08
C THR A 41 -21.69 -14.27 23.80
N THR A 42 -22.29 -13.74 22.73
CA THR A 42 -21.61 -13.49 21.45
C THR A 42 -20.44 -12.52 21.63
N GLN A 43 -20.67 -11.42 22.32
CA GLN A 43 -19.66 -10.39 22.57
C GLN A 43 -18.45 -10.95 23.32
N VAL A 44 -18.66 -11.64 24.44
CA VAL A 44 -17.56 -12.22 25.24
C VAL A 44 -16.76 -13.22 24.41
N TRP A 45 -17.43 -14.06 23.60
CA TRP A 45 -16.74 -15.00 22.74
C TRP A 45 -15.89 -14.29 21.68
N VAL A 46 -16.46 -13.31 20.97
CA VAL A 46 -15.75 -12.55 19.93
C VAL A 46 -14.57 -11.78 20.52
N GLU A 47 -14.75 -11.11 21.66
CA GLU A 47 -13.67 -10.38 22.35
C GLU A 47 -12.50 -11.31 22.69
N ASN A 48 -12.77 -12.50 23.22
CA ASN A 48 -11.73 -13.48 23.53
C ASN A 48 -10.99 -13.96 22.27
N GLN A 49 -11.70 -14.22 21.17
CA GLN A 49 -11.07 -14.62 19.90
C GLN A 49 -10.21 -13.49 19.32
N VAL A 50 -10.72 -12.27 19.27
CA VAL A 50 -9.99 -11.10 18.78
C VAL A 50 -8.74 -10.85 19.64
N GLN A 51 -8.86 -10.87 20.97
CA GLN A 51 -7.70 -10.72 21.85
C GLN A 51 -6.66 -11.82 21.65
N SER A 52 -7.09 -13.08 21.44
CA SER A 52 -6.18 -14.18 21.13
C SER A 52 -5.45 -13.95 19.80
N LEU A 53 -6.16 -13.56 18.75
CA LEU A 53 -5.58 -13.29 17.44
C LEU A 53 -4.60 -12.11 17.45
N LEU A 54 -4.91 -11.03 18.18
CA LEU A 54 -4.06 -9.84 18.20
C LEU A 54 -2.80 -10.02 19.06
N ASN A 55 -2.80 -10.97 20.00
CA ASN A 55 -1.70 -11.12 20.97
C ASN A 55 -0.91 -12.44 20.86
N ASN A 56 -1.38 -13.43 20.10
CA ASN A 56 -0.70 -14.73 19.98
C ASN A 56 0.54 -14.63 19.07
N ASP A 57 1.71 -14.91 19.62
CA ASP A 57 2.98 -14.77 18.89
C ASP A 57 3.34 -16.02 18.02
N ASN A 58 2.50 -17.07 17.97
CA ASN A 58 2.73 -18.28 17.17
C ASN A 58 2.04 -18.22 15.79
N PRO A 59 2.79 -18.12 14.67
CA PRO A 59 2.22 -17.96 13.33
C PRO A 59 1.31 -19.09 12.85
N GLU A 60 1.64 -20.36 13.14
CA GLU A 60 0.85 -21.51 12.70
C GLU A 60 -0.50 -21.57 13.44
N GLN A 61 -0.47 -21.26 14.74
CA GLN A 61 -1.68 -21.16 15.55
C GLN A 61 -2.52 -19.96 15.12
N LEU A 62 -1.91 -18.81 14.85
CA LEU A 62 -2.59 -17.63 14.33
C LEU A 62 -3.29 -17.91 13.00
N GLN A 63 -2.62 -18.60 12.08
CA GLN A 63 -3.21 -18.95 10.80
C GLN A 63 -4.43 -19.87 10.97
N THR A 64 -4.30 -20.90 11.80
CA THR A 64 -5.38 -21.88 12.04
C THR A 64 -6.55 -21.25 12.78
N ALA A 65 -6.29 -20.52 13.87
CA ALA A 65 -7.31 -19.85 14.67
C ALA A 65 -7.98 -18.72 13.87
N GLY A 66 -7.21 -17.93 13.11
CA GLY A 66 -7.73 -16.87 12.27
C GLY A 66 -8.62 -17.38 11.16
N ALA A 67 -8.23 -18.47 10.49
CA ALA A 67 -9.06 -19.12 9.48
C ALA A 67 -10.35 -19.69 10.08
N ALA A 68 -10.27 -20.37 11.23
CA ALA A 68 -11.44 -20.91 11.91
C ALA A 68 -12.41 -19.79 12.35
N PHE A 69 -11.89 -18.72 12.94
CA PHE A 69 -12.67 -17.54 13.34
C PHE A 69 -13.37 -16.91 12.12
N TYR A 70 -12.63 -16.71 11.03
CA TYR A 70 -13.16 -16.15 9.79
C TYR A 70 -14.27 -17.02 9.19
N THR A 71 -14.01 -18.33 9.03
CA THR A 71 -14.98 -19.26 8.44
C THR A 71 -16.24 -19.37 9.29
N GLU A 72 -16.11 -19.45 10.61
CA GLU A 72 -17.27 -19.58 11.50
C GLU A 72 -18.16 -18.34 11.43
N LEU A 73 -17.59 -17.14 11.56
CA LEU A 73 -18.37 -15.92 11.52
C LEU A 73 -19.02 -15.69 10.16
N LEU A 74 -18.29 -15.91 9.05
CA LEU A 74 -18.83 -15.72 7.71
C LEU A 74 -19.94 -16.74 7.40
N ARG A 75 -19.80 -18.00 7.85
CA ARG A 75 -20.82 -19.03 7.71
C ARG A 75 -22.16 -18.58 8.30
N HIS A 76 -22.12 -17.97 9.49
CA HIS A 76 -23.34 -17.49 10.14
C HIS A 76 -23.83 -16.15 9.60
N TYR A 77 -22.93 -15.24 9.25
CA TYR A 77 -23.31 -13.96 8.67
C TYR A 77 -24.03 -14.11 7.31
N THR A 78 -23.58 -15.05 6.48
CA THR A 78 -24.09 -15.27 5.11
C THR A 78 -25.20 -16.32 5.01
N ALA A 79 -25.56 -16.98 6.11
CA ALA A 79 -26.61 -18.00 6.10
C ALA A 79 -27.97 -17.41 5.67
N ARG A 80 -28.74 -18.20 4.92
CA ARG A 80 -30.02 -17.77 4.33
C ARG A 80 -31.08 -17.42 5.39
N ASP A 81 -30.99 -18.05 6.55
CA ASP A 81 -31.88 -17.88 7.70
C ASP A 81 -31.37 -16.82 8.71
N SER A 82 -30.28 -16.12 8.40
CA SER A 82 -29.76 -15.05 9.25
C SER A 82 -30.53 -13.75 9.08
N THR A 83 -31.06 -13.23 10.18
CA THR A 83 -31.83 -11.97 10.20
C THR A 83 -30.95 -10.74 9.96
N ALA A 84 -31.55 -9.63 9.54
CA ALA A 84 -30.84 -8.36 9.40
C ALA A 84 -30.30 -7.85 10.74
N ASP A 85 -31.11 -7.93 11.80
CA ASP A 85 -30.71 -7.55 13.16
C ASP A 85 -29.53 -8.37 13.66
N PHE A 86 -29.50 -9.67 13.37
CA PHE A 86 -28.35 -10.50 13.70
C PHE A 86 -27.08 -10.04 13.00
N LYS A 87 -27.15 -9.80 11.69
CA LYS A 87 -26.00 -9.34 10.89
C LYS A 87 -25.48 -8.00 11.38
N ASN A 88 -26.38 -7.05 11.65
CA ASN A 88 -26.01 -5.74 12.18
C ASN A 88 -25.34 -5.87 13.55
N GLY A 89 -25.95 -6.62 14.47
CA GLY A 89 -25.42 -6.85 15.81
C GLY A 89 -24.07 -7.57 15.80
N LEU A 90 -23.89 -8.60 14.97
CA LEU A 90 -22.62 -9.31 14.85
C LEU A 90 -21.51 -8.41 14.29
N ALA A 91 -21.81 -7.61 13.27
CA ALA A 91 -20.85 -6.67 12.71
C ALA A 91 -20.43 -5.60 13.73
N GLU A 92 -21.38 -5.06 14.51
CA GLU A 92 -21.09 -4.12 15.61
C GLU A 92 -20.22 -4.75 16.70
N ILE A 93 -20.49 -6.01 17.06
CA ILE A 93 -19.71 -6.73 18.08
C ILE A 93 -18.28 -6.94 17.61
N VAL A 94 -18.06 -7.42 16.37
CA VAL A 94 -16.70 -7.65 15.85
C VAL A 94 -15.95 -6.33 15.71
N ALA A 95 -16.59 -5.28 15.19
CA ALA A 95 -15.98 -3.96 15.07
C ALA A 95 -15.64 -3.37 16.44
N GLY A 96 -16.54 -3.51 17.42
CA GLY A 96 -16.33 -3.09 18.80
C GLY A 96 -15.16 -3.82 19.47
N ALA A 97 -15.10 -5.15 19.34
CA ALA A 97 -14.03 -5.98 19.88
C ALA A 97 -12.67 -5.61 19.26
N PHE A 98 -12.62 -5.43 17.93
CA PHE A 98 -11.40 -4.96 17.27
C PHE A 98 -10.98 -3.57 17.78
N SER A 99 -11.91 -2.62 17.84
CA SER A 99 -11.59 -1.24 18.22
C SER A 99 -11.11 -1.11 19.67
N GLN A 100 -11.60 -1.98 20.57
CA GLN A 100 -11.14 -2.03 21.96
C GLN A 100 -9.76 -2.70 22.09
N ALA A 101 -9.49 -3.72 21.28
CA ALA A 101 -8.26 -4.52 21.37
C ALA A 101 -7.10 -3.94 20.56
N TYR A 102 -7.39 -3.27 19.46
CA TYR A 102 -6.39 -2.77 18.52
C TYR A 102 -5.80 -1.44 19.01
N GLN A 103 -4.55 -1.51 19.47
CA GLN A 103 -3.73 -0.34 19.76
C GLN A 103 -2.77 -0.14 18.59
N SER A 104 -2.94 0.96 17.86
CA SER A 104 -2.10 1.23 16.70
C SER A 104 -0.62 1.30 17.12
N THR A 105 0.27 0.78 16.29
CA THR A 105 1.73 0.88 16.53
C THR A 105 2.23 2.32 16.62
N ALA A 106 1.44 3.29 16.16
CA ALA A 106 1.72 4.72 16.30
C ALA A 106 1.62 5.22 17.76
N GLU A 107 0.93 4.48 18.63
CA GLU A 107 0.64 4.88 20.02
C GLU A 107 1.66 4.34 21.05
N GLY A 108 2.75 3.69 20.58
CA GLY A 108 3.88 3.27 21.44
C GLY A 108 3.64 2.01 22.28
N GLY A 109 2.53 1.30 22.10
CA GLY A 109 2.25 -0.02 22.72
C GLY A 109 2.93 -1.20 22.01
N LYS A 110 2.79 -2.43 22.56
CA LYS A 110 3.16 -3.67 21.83
C LYS A 110 2.30 -3.72 20.56
N ALA A 111 2.97 -3.75 19.41
CA ALA A 111 2.28 -3.87 18.12
C ALA A 111 1.38 -5.11 18.10
N PRO A 112 0.09 -4.99 17.76
CA PRO A 112 -0.77 -6.13 17.50
C PRO A 112 -0.16 -7.03 16.43
N GLN A 113 -0.38 -8.34 16.54
CA GLN A 113 0.17 -9.31 15.61
C GLN A 113 -0.39 -9.09 14.19
N PRO A 114 0.44 -8.77 13.19
CA PRO A 114 -0.05 -8.32 11.87
C PRO A 114 -0.98 -9.31 11.17
N LEU A 115 -0.69 -10.61 11.27
CA LEU A 115 -1.53 -11.65 10.68
C LEU A 115 -2.89 -11.75 11.39
N GLY A 116 -2.89 -11.71 12.72
CA GLY A 116 -4.13 -11.72 13.51
C GLY A 116 -4.99 -10.49 13.24
N THR A 117 -4.37 -9.31 13.21
CA THR A 117 -5.02 -8.05 12.82
C THR A 117 -5.64 -8.17 11.43
N ALA A 118 -4.89 -8.64 10.43
CA ALA A 118 -5.40 -8.82 9.08
C ALA A 118 -6.59 -9.81 9.02
N MET A 119 -6.56 -10.91 9.77
CA MET A 119 -7.65 -11.89 9.82
C MET A 119 -8.96 -11.31 10.38
N VAL A 120 -8.89 -10.49 11.44
CA VAL A 120 -10.09 -9.82 11.97
C VAL A 120 -10.61 -8.78 10.98
N LEU A 121 -9.72 -8.01 10.35
CA LEU A 121 -10.10 -7.04 9.32
C LEU A 121 -10.71 -7.71 8.08
N LEU A 122 -10.31 -8.94 7.73
CA LEU A 122 -10.91 -9.71 6.62
C LEU A 122 -12.38 -10.05 6.93
N VAL A 123 -12.70 -10.44 8.17
CA VAL A 123 -14.09 -10.65 8.61
C VAL A 123 -14.90 -9.36 8.43
N LEU A 124 -14.37 -8.24 8.94
CA LEU A 124 -15.02 -6.94 8.85
C LEU A 124 -15.21 -6.46 7.40
N ARG A 125 -14.26 -6.77 6.50
CA ARG A 125 -14.33 -6.47 5.07
C ARG A 125 -15.49 -7.25 4.43
N ASP A 126 -15.56 -8.54 4.69
CA ASP A 126 -16.54 -9.42 4.04
C ASP A 126 -17.94 -9.29 4.63
N PHE A 127 -18.08 -8.72 5.84
CA PHE A 127 -19.36 -8.22 6.33
C PHE A 127 -19.85 -7.00 5.55
N GLY A 128 -18.95 -6.15 5.03
CA GLY A 128 -19.31 -4.95 4.27
C GLY A 128 -20.17 -3.95 5.05
N HIS A 129 -20.13 -3.99 6.38
CA HIS A 129 -21.00 -3.21 7.25
C HIS A 129 -20.35 -1.86 7.65
N ARG A 130 -21.16 -0.81 7.82
CA ARG A 130 -20.66 0.55 8.12
C ARG A 130 -19.94 0.67 9.47
N ALA A 131 -20.27 -0.20 10.43
CA ALA A 131 -19.58 -0.27 11.72
C ALA A 131 -18.08 -0.58 11.60
N SER A 132 -17.64 -1.19 10.50
CA SER A 132 -16.24 -1.52 10.23
C SER A 132 -15.39 -0.30 9.86
N LEU A 133 -16.02 0.83 9.52
CA LEU A 133 -15.32 2.00 8.98
C LEU A 133 -14.20 2.51 9.92
N PRO A 134 -14.43 2.74 11.23
CA PRO A 134 -13.38 3.20 12.14
C PRO A 134 -12.23 2.19 12.28
N CYS A 135 -12.53 0.88 12.17
CA CYS A 135 -11.52 -0.16 12.25
C CYS A 135 -10.54 -0.09 11.07
N PHE A 136 -11.05 0.10 9.85
CA PHE A 136 -10.20 0.25 8.68
C PHE A 136 -9.38 1.54 8.73
N GLN A 137 -9.98 2.65 9.16
CA GLN A 137 -9.26 3.93 9.34
C GLN A 137 -8.08 3.77 10.31
N ALA A 138 -8.31 3.16 11.47
CA ALA A 138 -7.27 2.89 12.45
C ALA A 138 -6.13 2.01 11.88
N ALA A 139 -6.49 1.00 11.08
CA ALA A 139 -5.54 0.08 10.47
C ALA A 139 -4.72 0.68 9.32
N LEU A 140 -5.14 1.79 8.68
CA LEU A 140 -4.30 2.52 7.70
C LEU A 140 -3.03 3.08 8.32
N ALA A 141 -3.06 3.37 9.63
CA ALA A 141 -1.92 3.89 10.36
C ALA A 141 -0.93 2.80 10.83
N ASP A 142 -1.28 1.51 10.68
CA ASP A 142 -0.42 0.38 11.08
C ASP A 142 0.95 0.48 10.41
N SER A 143 2.01 0.05 11.10
CA SER A 143 3.39 0.04 10.58
C SER A 143 3.62 -1.06 9.56
N THR A 144 2.82 -2.13 9.58
CA THR A 144 2.95 -3.29 8.72
C THR A 144 2.00 -3.25 7.51
N PRO A 145 2.42 -3.75 6.32
CA PRO A 145 1.59 -3.65 5.12
C PRO A 145 0.31 -4.50 5.12
N ALA A 146 0.27 -5.62 5.85
CA ALA A 146 -0.85 -6.57 5.77
C ALA A 146 -2.16 -6.02 6.35
N PRO A 147 -2.19 -5.41 7.56
CA PRO A 147 -3.37 -4.70 8.05
C PRO A 147 -3.81 -3.57 7.13
N ARG A 148 -2.85 -2.75 6.64
CA ARG A 148 -3.14 -1.65 5.71
C ARG A 148 -3.77 -2.14 4.40
N LEU A 149 -3.32 -3.28 3.88
CA LEU A 149 -3.87 -3.90 2.67
C LEU A 149 -5.35 -4.23 2.85
N VAL A 150 -5.68 -4.97 3.90
CA VAL A 150 -7.06 -5.40 4.17
C VAL A 150 -7.94 -4.19 4.49
N ALA A 151 -7.41 -3.21 5.22
CA ALA A 151 -8.10 -1.95 5.48
C ALA A 151 -8.43 -1.18 4.21
N ALA A 152 -7.47 -1.06 3.28
CA ALA A 152 -7.70 -0.40 2.00
C ALA A 152 -8.76 -1.14 1.16
N GLU A 153 -8.78 -2.47 1.18
CA GLU A 153 -9.83 -3.26 0.52
C GLU A 153 -11.21 -3.06 1.16
N GLY A 154 -11.28 -3.03 2.50
CA GLY A 154 -12.50 -2.73 3.24
C GLY A 154 -13.05 -1.34 2.94
N LEU A 155 -12.19 -0.31 2.96
CA LEU A 155 -12.57 1.05 2.58
C LEU A 155 -13.04 1.13 1.13
N ALA A 156 -12.38 0.42 0.22
CA ALA A 156 -12.79 0.39 -1.17
C ALA A 156 -14.18 -0.22 -1.35
N GLY A 157 -14.55 -1.23 -0.55
CA GLY A 157 -15.89 -1.82 -0.55
C GLY A 157 -16.97 -0.90 0.05
N LEU A 158 -16.62 -0.02 0.99
CA LEU A 158 -17.57 0.88 1.65
C LEU A 158 -17.73 2.23 0.93
N ARG A 159 -16.73 2.68 0.16
CA ARG A 159 -16.57 4.07 -0.33
C ARG A 159 -17.81 4.67 -1.01
N ASP A 160 -18.54 3.87 -1.79
CA ASP A 160 -19.67 4.35 -2.59
C ASP A 160 -20.91 4.61 -1.72
N GLY A 161 -21.00 3.96 -0.55
CA GLY A 161 -22.07 4.15 0.44
C GLY A 161 -21.78 5.20 1.52
N LEU A 162 -20.58 5.79 1.52
CA LEU A 162 -20.20 6.80 2.50
C LEU A 162 -20.88 8.14 2.21
N ASN A 163 -21.21 8.88 3.26
CA ASN A 163 -21.65 10.26 3.12
C ASN A 163 -20.44 11.20 2.87
N GLU A 164 -20.70 12.48 2.61
CA GLU A 164 -19.64 13.45 2.29
C GLU A 164 -18.68 13.72 3.47
N GLN A 165 -19.20 13.73 4.70
CA GLN A 165 -18.40 13.95 5.90
C GLN A 165 -17.41 12.78 6.12
N GLU A 166 -17.89 11.54 6.01
CA GLU A 166 -17.06 10.33 6.13
C GLU A 166 -16.02 10.27 5.01
N TRP A 167 -16.43 10.55 3.77
CA TRP A 167 -15.51 10.57 2.64
C TRP A 167 -14.39 11.60 2.84
N THR A 168 -14.75 12.81 3.27
CA THR A 168 -13.79 13.89 3.53
C THR A 168 -12.82 13.54 4.66
N ALA A 169 -13.25 12.74 5.64
CA ALA A 169 -12.40 12.29 6.74
C ALA A 169 -11.38 11.21 6.30
N ILE A 170 -11.78 10.28 5.42
CA ILE A 170 -10.94 9.14 5.03
C ILE A 170 -9.88 9.52 3.98
N VAL A 171 -10.21 10.43 3.06
CA VAL A 171 -9.32 10.79 1.95
C VAL A 171 -7.90 11.19 2.42
N PRO A 172 -7.73 12.08 3.41
CA PRO A 172 -6.40 12.44 3.90
C PRO A 172 -5.64 11.27 4.55
N GLU A 173 -6.34 10.33 5.18
CA GLU A 173 -5.73 9.16 5.81
C GLU A 173 -5.19 8.19 4.76
N VAL A 174 -5.98 7.91 3.72
CA VAL A 174 -5.57 7.08 2.58
C VAL A 174 -4.40 7.72 1.85
N GLN A 175 -4.46 9.02 1.60
CA GLN A 175 -3.36 9.77 0.96
C GLN A 175 -2.06 9.67 1.78
N ARG A 176 -2.14 9.85 3.10
CA ARG A 176 -0.98 9.74 4.01
C ARG A 176 -0.39 8.33 4.01
N ALA A 177 -1.24 7.31 4.03
CA ALA A 177 -0.80 5.92 3.97
C ALA A 177 -0.12 5.61 2.62
N ALA A 178 -0.70 6.05 1.50
CA ALA A 178 -0.15 5.84 0.15
C ALA A 178 1.20 6.54 -0.03
N GLY A 179 1.33 7.76 0.49
CA GLY A 179 2.54 8.58 0.40
C GLY A 179 3.82 7.91 0.93
N ARG A 180 3.69 6.96 1.87
CA ARG A 180 4.81 6.28 2.54
C ARG A 180 4.86 4.77 2.30
N GLU A 181 3.93 4.22 1.51
CA GLU A 181 3.82 2.77 1.35
C GLU A 181 4.99 2.19 0.55
N ILE A 182 5.52 1.06 1.01
CA ILE A 182 6.66 0.38 0.40
C ILE A 182 6.25 -0.94 -0.27
N ASN A 183 5.06 -1.46 0.05
CA ASN A 183 4.52 -2.65 -0.58
C ASN A 183 3.68 -2.28 -1.83
N PRO A 184 4.03 -2.78 -3.02
CA PRO A 184 3.34 -2.40 -4.26
C PRO A 184 1.87 -2.81 -4.29
N VAL A 185 1.52 -3.97 -3.71
CA VAL A 185 0.15 -4.46 -3.66
C VAL A 185 -0.70 -3.60 -2.73
N THR A 186 -0.17 -3.27 -1.55
CA THR A 186 -0.85 -2.38 -0.60
C THR A 186 -1.03 -0.99 -1.18
N LEU A 187 0.00 -0.42 -1.83
CA LEU A 187 -0.10 0.89 -2.47
C LEU A 187 -1.18 0.91 -3.55
N ASN A 188 -1.25 -0.14 -4.38
CA ASN A 188 -2.31 -0.28 -5.37
C ASN A 188 -3.71 -0.26 -4.72
N ARG A 189 -3.92 -0.98 -3.61
CA ARG A 189 -5.21 -0.97 -2.90
C ARG A 189 -5.54 0.39 -2.30
N LEU A 190 -4.56 1.10 -1.75
CA LEU A 190 -4.76 2.46 -1.25
C LEU A 190 -5.22 3.41 -2.37
N TYR A 191 -4.57 3.36 -3.54
CA TYR A 191 -5.03 4.14 -4.69
C TYR A 191 -6.42 3.73 -5.18
N ARG A 192 -6.73 2.43 -5.16
CA ARG A 192 -8.06 1.94 -5.53
C ARG A 192 -9.16 2.51 -4.65
N VAL A 193 -8.92 2.85 -3.38
CA VAL A 193 -9.92 3.57 -2.59
C VAL A 193 -10.27 4.92 -3.24
N LEU A 194 -9.25 5.64 -3.73
CA LEU A 194 -9.36 6.97 -4.33
C LEU A 194 -9.84 6.96 -5.79
N TYR A 195 -9.77 5.84 -6.50
CA TYR A 195 -10.24 5.74 -7.89
C TYR A 195 -11.77 5.74 -7.98
N ILE A 196 -12.37 6.90 -7.73
CA ILE A 196 -13.80 7.13 -7.73
C ILE A 196 -14.27 7.54 -9.13
N GLU A 197 -15.42 7.02 -9.53
CA GLU A 197 -16.11 7.37 -10.79
C GLU A 197 -17.34 8.26 -10.58
N VAL A 198 -17.75 8.45 -9.32
CA VAL A 198 -18.85 9.35 -8.95
C VAL A 198 -18.49 10.80 -9.33
N PRO A 199 -19.24 11.46 -10.23
CA PRO A 199 -18.87 12.79 -10.74
C PRO A 199 -18.65 13.85 -9.66
N ALA A 200 -19.49 13.85 -8.62
CA ALA A 200 -19.41 14.82 -7.53
C ALA A 200 -18.10 14.74 -6.72
N ARG A 201 -17.40 13.59 -6.74
CA ARG A 201 -16.14 13.37 -5.99
C ARG A 201 -14.91 13.31 -6.89
N ALA A 202 -15.08 13.39 -8.21
CA ALA A 202 -14.02 13.13 -9.17
C ALA A 202 -12.83 14.10 -9.04
N GLU A 203 -13.07 15.42 -8.94
CA GLU A 203 -12.00 16.41 -8.79
C GLU A 203 -11.24 16.25 -7.47
N GLY A 204 -11.95 16.00 -6.37
CA GLY A 204 -11.32 15.72 -5.06
C GLY A 204 -10.47 14.44 -5.08
N ALA A 205 -10.94 13.40 -5.78
CA ALA A 205 -10.18 12.17 -5.98
C ALA A 205 -8.90 12.39 -6.80
N ILE A 206 -8.98 13.16 -7.89
CA ILE A 206 -7.80 13.55 -8.70
C ILE A 206 -6.78 14.27 -7.82
N ALA A 207 -7.23 15.27 -7.05
CA ALA A 207 -6.37 16.02 -6.13
C ALA A 207 -5.71 15.11 -5.06
N ALA A 208 -6.45 14.16 -4.50
CA ALA A 208 -5.92 13.23 -3.50
C ALA A 208 -4.85 12.28 -4.06
N VAL A 209 -5.05 11.76 -5.28
CA VAL A 209 -4.04 10.92 -5.96
C VAL A 209 -2.81 11.74 -6.34
N GLN A 210 -2.99 12.98 -6.82
CA GLN A 210 -1.87 13.91 -7.08
C GLN A 210 -1.07 14.17 -5.80
N GLY A 211 -1.73 14.46 -4.68
CA GLY A 211 -1.05 14.71 -3.43
C GLY A 211 -0.38 13.46 -2.82
N SER A 212 -0.88 12.26 -3.13
CA SER A 212 -0.19 11.01 -2.78
C SER A 212 1.10 10.86 -3.60
N LEU A 213 1.04 11.11 -4.91
CA LEU A 213 2.24 11.09 -5.77
C LEU A 213 3.25 12.17 -5.38
N ASP A 214 2.82 13.36 -4.99
CA ASP A 214 3.73 14.40 -4.50
C ASP A 214 4.53 13.93 -3.29
N ALA A 215 3.86 13.31 -2.31
CA ALA A 215 4.52 12.76 -1.13
C ALA A 215 5.54 11.66 -1.52
N ARG A 216 5.17 10.81 -2.49
CA ARG A 216 6.06 9.75 -2.98
C ARG A 216 7.26 10.30 -3.76
N LEU A 217 7.05 11.29 -4.63
CA LEU A 217 8.13 12.00 -5.33
C LEU A 217 9.11 12.62 -4.32
N THR A 218 8.61 13.29 -3.28
CA THR A 218 9.46 13.78 -2.19
C THR A 218 10.19 12.64 -1.49
N GLY A 219 9.53 11.50 -1.25
CA GLY A 219 10.15 10.31 -0.70
C GLY A 219 11.28 9.75 -1.57
N PHE A 220 11.09 9.72 -2.89
CA PHE A 220 12.13 9.31 -3.84
C PHE A 220 13.31 10.27 -3.76
N GLU A 221 13.06 11.57 -3.71
CA GLU A 221 14.09 12.60 -3.79
C GLU A 221 14.87 12.78 -2.48
N GLN A 222 14.28 12.45 -1.33
CA GLN A 222 14.82 12.82 -0.02
C GLN A 222 14.91 11.67 1.00
N GLN A 223 14.24 10.53 0.78
CA GLN A 223 14.03 9.51 1.82
C GLN A 223 14.29 8.07 1.34
N ASP A 224 15.03 7.91 0.23
CA ASP A 224 15.37 6.61 -0.39
C ASP A 224 14.17 5.70 -0.68
N LEU A 225 12.97 6.28 -0.81
CA LEU A 225 11.80 5.54 -1.27
C LEU A 225 12.02 5.11 -2.73
N LEU A 226 11.58 3.91 -3.07
CA LEU A 226 11.67 3.40 -4.43
C LEU A 226 10.31 3.52 -5.15
N PRO A 227 10.32 3.87 -6.45
CA PRO A 227 9.13 3.75 -7.30
C PRO A 227 8.61 2.32 -7.31
N LEU A 228 7.29 2.20 -7.28
CA LEU A 228 6.58 0.92 -7.30
C LEU A 228 5.69 0.85 -8.54
N SER A 229 5.31 -0.36 -8.97
CA SER A 229 4.44 -0.50 -10.15
C SER A 229 3.13 0.29 -10.03
N ALA A 230 2.60 0.40 -8.81
CA ALA A 230 1.39 1.14 -8.49
C ALA A 230 1.53 2.66 -8.72
N ASP A 231 2.75 3.22 -8.70
CA ASP A 231 3.00 4.62 -9.10
C ASP A 231 2.69 4.83 -10.59
N GLY A 232 3.10 3.86 -11.42
CA GLY A 232 2.79 3.85 -12.85
C GLY A 232 1.30 3.68 -13.14
N GLU A 233 0.61 2.83 -12.38
CA GLU A 233 -0.85 2.69 -12.48
C GLU A 233 -1.59 3.98 -12.08
N ALA A 234 -1.13 4.65 -11.02
CA ALA A 234 -1.65 5.96 -10.61
C ALA A 234 -1.40 7.04 -11.67
N ALA A 235 -0.22 7.03 -12.30
CA ALA A 235 0.08 7.90 -13.42
C ALA A 235 -0.87 7.67 -14.61
N ALA A 236 -1.09 6.41 -14.99
CA ALA A 236 -2.03 6.06 -16.06
C ALA A 236 -3.46 6.50 -15.76
N TRP A 237 -3.94 6.26 -14.53
CA TRP A 237 -5.26 6.72 -14.10
C TRP A 237 -5.37 8.25 -14.14
N LEU A 238 -4.38 8.97 -13.59
CA LEU A 238 -4.36 10.43 -13.60
C LEU A 238 -4.33 11.01 -15.00
N ALA A 239 -3.52 10.45 -15.92
CA ALA A 239 -3.48 10.89 -17.30
C ALA A 239 -4.84 10.74 -17.98
N ALA A 240 -5.52 9.61 -17.77
CA ALA A 240 -6.85 9.37 -18.32
C ALA A 240 -7.89 10.36 -17.77
N LYS A 241 -7.84 10.70 -16.47
CA LYS A 241 -8.75 11.69 -15.88
C LYS A 241 -8.44 13.12 -16.33
N ALA A 242 -7.16 13.49 -16.36
CA ALA A 242 -6.72 14.80 -16.81
C ALA A 242 -7.05 15.05 -18.29
N ALA A 243 -6.95 14.02 -19.13
CA ALA A 243 -7.34 14.07 -20.54
C ALA A 243 -8.81 14.49 -20.73
N LEU A 244 -9.70 14.04 -19.83
CA LEU A 244 -11.13 14.36 -19.84
C LEU A 244 -11.44 15.70 -19.14
N SER A 245 -10.59 16.15 -18.23
CA SER A 245 -10.78 17.43 -17.53
C SER A 245 -10.66 18.60 -18.49
N THR A 246 -11.53 19.61 -18.37
CA THR A 246 -11.42 20.88 -19.11
C THR A 246 -10.47 21.87 -18.43
N ASN A 247 -10.01 21.56 -17.21
CA ASN A 247 -9.12 22.41 -16.45
C ASN A 247 -7.66 22.25 -16.92
N THR A 248 -7.13 23.30 -17.56
CA THR A 248 -5.73 23.35 -18.01
C THR A 248 -4.75 23.18 -16.85
N GLN A 249 -5.04 23.70 -15.66
CA GLN A 249 -4.17 23.55 -14.49
C GLN A 249 -4.09 22.09 -14.03
N THR A 250 -5.20 21.35 -14.09
CA THR A 250 -5.22 19.91 -13.80
C THR A 250 -4.35 19.15 -14.80
N ARG A 251 -4.51 19.42 -16.12
CA ARG A 251 -3.69 18.79 -17.17
C ARG A 251 -2.20 19.06 -17.00
N THR A 252 -1.83 20.33 -16.84
CA THR A 252 -0.45 20.75 -16.64
C THR A 252 0.12 20.17 -15.34
N GLY A 253 -0.62 20.23 -14.24
CA GLY A 253 -0.20 19.69 -12.96
C GLY A 253 0.01 18.17 -12.96
N VAL A 254 -0.81 17.42 -13.70
CA VAL A 254 -0.62 15.98 -13.90
C VAL A 254 0.59 15.69 -14.79
N ALA A 255 0.74 16.41 -15.92
CA ALA A 255 1.90 16.24 -16.79
C ALA A 255 3.24 16.46 -16.06
N LEU A 256 3.31 17.47 -15.18
CA LEU A 256 4.48 17.72 -14.33
C LEU A 256 4.83 16.51 -13.45
N ARG A 257 3.84 15.95 -12.75
CA ARG A 257 4.04 14.81 -11.82
C ARG A 257 4.45 13.55 -12.56
N LEU A 258 3.84 13.27 -13.70
CA LEU A 258 4.21 12.14 -14.55
C LEU A 258 5.63 12.29 -15.10
N GLY A 259 6.03 13.50 -15.55
CA GLY A 259 7.39 13.79 -15.98
C GLY A 259 8.41 13.57 -14.86
N ARG A 260 8.11 14.06 -13.64
CA ARG A 260 8.97 13.84 -12.46
C ARG A 260 9.04 12.37 -12.05
N LEU A 261 7.93 11.63 -12.12
CA LEU A 261 7.91 10.20 -11.82
C LEU A 261 8.78 9.42 -12.80
N LEU A 262 8.65 9.68 -14.10
CA LEU A 262 9.47 9.04 -15.13
C LEU A 262 10.96 9.34 -14.92
N ALA A 263 11.31 10.61 -14.73
CA ALA A 263 12.70 11.03 -14.53
C ALA A 263 13.32 10.41 -13.25
N ASN A 264 12.62 10.46 -12.12
CA ASN A 264 13.07 9.83 -10.88
C ASN A 264 13.19 8.30 -11.03
N ALA A 265 12.23 7.65 -11.69
CA ALA A 265 12.27 6.20 -11.87
C ALA A 265 13.47 5.74 -12.71
N VAL A 266 13.78 6.47 -13.79
CA VAL A 266 14.96 6.20 -14.62
C VAL A 266 16.26 6.49 -13.85
N ASP A 267 16.36 7.62 -13.15
CA ASP A 267 17.52 7.94 -12.32
C ASP A 267 17.79 6.83 -11.29
N ILE A 268 16.76 6.39 -10.56
CA ILE A 268 16.87 5.31 -9.56
C ILE A 268 17.28 3.99 -10.21
N TYR A 269 16.63 3.63 -11.32
CA TYR A 269 16.91 2.39 -12.06
C TYR A 269 18.39 2.31 -12.50
N LEU A 270 18.97 3.44 -12.91
CA LEU A 270 20.34 3.51 -13.42
C LEU A 270 21.41 3.73 -12.34
N SER A 271 21.06 4.29 -11.18
CA SER A 271 22.02 4.73 -10.16
C SER A 271 22.13 3.82 -8.93
N VAL A 272 21.08 3.05 -8.61
CA VAL A 272 21.00 2.26 -7.38
C VAL A 272 21.20 0.77 -7.67
N ARG A 273 22.04 0.10 -6.89
CA ARG A 273 22.08 -1.38 -6.87
C ARG A 273 20.79 -1.90 -6.24
N ILE A 274 19.83 -2.26 -7.08
CA ILE A 274 18.52 -2.76 -6.68
C ILE A 274 18.45 -4.29 -6.80
N LYS A 275 17.67 -4.93 -5.92
CA LYS A 275 17.37 -6.36 -6.07
C LYS A 275 16.47 -6.57 -7.29
N GLU A 276 16.58 -7.72 -7.94
CA GLU A 276 15.79 -8.06 -9.15
C GLU A 276 14.27 -7.81 -8.97
N ALA A 277 13.71 -8.23 -7.84
CA ALA A 277 12.28 -8.00 -7.54
C ALA A 277 11.91 -6.50 -7.44
N GLN A 278 12.83 -5.64 -6.99
CA GLN A 278 12.62 -4.18 -6.93
C GLN A 278 12.81 -3.55 -8.31
N GLN A 279 13.75 -4.08 -9.09
CA GLN A 279 13.96 -3.69 -10.48
C GLN A 279 12.71 -3.88 -11.32
N GLU A 280 12.06 -5.03 -11.22
CA GLU A 280 10.81 -5.30 -11.95
C GLU A 280 9.70 -4.28 -11.60
N GLN A 281 9.62 -3.84 -10.34
CA GLN A 281 8.64 -2.83 -9.93
C GLN A 281 8.89 -1.48 -10.59
N ILE A 282 10.16 -1.05 -10.66
CA ILE A 282 10.56 0.22 -11.27
C ILE A 282 10.39 0.16 -12.79
N GLU A 283 10.76 -0.96 -13.42
CA GLU A 283 10.53 -1.19 -14.86
C GLU A 283 9.04 -1.09 -15.20
N ARG A 284 8.17 -1.74 -14.44
CA ARG A 284 6.71 -1.63 -14.61
C ARG A 284 6.21 -0.19 -14.40
N ALA A 285 6.76 0.54 -13.42
CA ALA A 285 6.42 1.94 -13.22
C ALA A 285 6.77 2.80 -14.45
N ILE A 286 7.96 2.61 -15.02
CA ILE A 286 8.42 3.29 -16.25
C ILE A 286 7.51 2.94 -17.43
N LEU A 287 7.26 1.65 -17.65
CA LEU A 287 6.44 1.14 -18.76
C LEU A 287 5.00 1.66 -18.75
N LEU A 288 4.46 2.02 -17.58
CA LEU A 288 3.13 2.60 -17.45
C LEU A 288 3.15 4.13 -17.49
N THR A 289 4.20 4.76 -16.93
CA THR A 289 4.27 6.22 -16.82
C THR A 289 4.55 6.90 -18.15
N GLU A 290 5.49 6.40 -18.94
CA GLU A 290 5.87 7.06 -20.21
C GLU A 290 4.69 7.11 -21.21
N PRO A 291 3.94 6.02 -21.47
CA PRO A 291 2.78 6.08 -22.36
C PRO A 291 1.66 6.97 -21.81
N ALA A 292 1.45 7.00 -20.49
CA ALA A 292 0.48 7.86 -19.85
C ALA A 292 0.83 9.34 -20.06
N LEU A 293 2.10 9.70 -19.89
CA LEU A 293 2.62 11.04 -20.15
C LEU A 293 2.47 11.42 -21.62
N GLU A 294 2.89 10.53 -22.53
CA GLU A 294 2.77 10.71 -23.98
C GLU A 294 1.32 10.99 -24.41
N SER A 295 0.38 10.19 -23.91
CA SER A 295 -1.04 10.36 -24.19
C SER A 295 -1.57 11.72 -23.72
N LEU A 296 -1.25 12.14 -22.50
CA LEU A 296 -1.69 13.42 -21.96
C LEU A 296 -1.06 14.60 -22.72
N VAL A 297 0.25 14.51 -23.01
CA VAL A 297 0.97 15.55 -23.75
C VAL A 297 0.41 15.70 -25.16
N ARG A 298 0.09 14.61 -25.85
CA ARG A 298 -0.52 14.66 -27.20
C ARG A 298 -1.86 15.40 -27.23
N ILE A 299 -2.65 15.29 -26.15
CA ILE A 299 -3.93 16.00 -26.03
C ILE A 299 -3.71 17.50 -25.85
N VAL A 300 -2.70 17.88 -25.05
CA VAL A 300 -2.40 19.26 -24.71
C VAL A 300 -1.59 19.98 -25.81
N ASN A 301 -0.65 19.28 -26.44
CA ASN A 301 0.22 19.75 -27.49
C ASN A 301 0.31 18.70 -28.62
N ARG A 302 -0.53 18.86 -29.65
CA ARG A 302 -0.62 17.92 -30.79
C ARG A 302 0.61 17.92 -31.70
N THR A 303 1.44 18.97 -31.63
CA THR A 303 2.63 19.13 -32.47
C THR A 303 3.92 18.80 -31.73
N ALA A 304 3.83 18.27 -30.50
CA ALA A 304 5.01 17.85 -29.74
C ALA A 304 5.77 16.74 -30.46
N THR A 305 7.10 16.88 -30.54
CA THR A 305 8.00 15.81 -30.99
C THR A 305 8.37 14.95 -29.79
N PHE A 306 7.93 13.69 -29.81
CA PHE A 306 8.18 12.75 -28.73
C PHE A 306 9.55 12.08 -28.84
N PRO A 307 10.09 11.56 -27.73
CA PRO A 307 11.38 10.89 -27.77
C PRO A 307 11.40 9.67 -28.69
N ASN A 308 12.51 9.51 -29.41
CA ASN A 308 12.75 8.37 -30.28
C ASN A 308 14.26 8.01 -30.28
N PRO A 309 14.67 6.85 -29.75
CA PRO A 309 13.84 5.83 -29.09
C PRO A 309 13.22 6.33 -27.78
N THR A 310 12.12 5.70 -27.35
CA THR A 310 11.49 5.97 -26.04
C THR A 310 12.25 5.29 -24.90
N VAL A 311 11.95 5.66 -23.64
CA VAL A 311 12.55 4.99 -22.46
C VAL A 311 12.15 3.51 -22.46
N ARG A 312 10.90 3.18 -22.75
CA ARG A 312 10.42 1.78 -22.88
C ARG A 312 11.13 1.00 -23.98
N ASP A 313 11.44 1.63 -25.11
CA ASP A 313 12.19 0.97 -26.20
C ASP A 313 13.60 0.65 -25.72
N ALA A 314 14.25 1.60 -25.06
CA ALA A 314 15.57 1.42 -24.47
C ALA A 314 15.58 0.29 -23.41
N LEU A 315 14.54 0.23 -22.58
CA LEU A 315 14.33 -0.84 -21.58
C LEU A 315 14.26 -2.23 -22.22
N SER A 316 13.58 -2.30 -23.37
CA SER A 316 13.30 -3.53 -24.12
C SER A 316 14.48 -3.98 -24.99
N THR A 317 15.37 -3.06 -25.37
CA THR A 317 16.66 -3.41 -25.96
C THR A 317 17.60 -3.95 -24.87
N GLY A 318 18.51 -4.86 -25.23
CA GLY A 318 19.44 -5.51 -24.30
C GLY A 318 20.27 -4.54 -23.43
N VAL A 319 21.13 -5.08 -22.57
CA VAL A 319 21.85 -4.28 -21.54
C VAL A 319 22.80 -3.23 -22.17
N GLU A 320 23.33 -3.50 -23.36
CA GLU A 320 24.31 -2.63 -24.03
C GLU A 320 23.69 -1.28 -24.47
N GLY A 321 24.27 -0.19 -23.98
CA GLY A 321 23.83 1.18 -24.25
C GLY A 321 22.44 1.53 -23.67
N ARG A 322 21.82 0.66 -22.85
CA ARG A 322 20.50 0.91 -22.24
C ARG A 322 20.50 2.21 -21.43
N ALA A 323 21.48 2.37 -20.56
CA ALA A 323 21.58 3.53 -19.68
C ALA A 323 21.62 4.85 -20.47
N GLU A 324 22.48 4.93 -21.49
CA GLU A 324 22.62 6.11 -22.34
C GLU A 324 21.34 6.41 -23.13
N LYS A 325 20.68 5.39 -23.67
CA LYS A 325 19.42 5.55 -24.41
C LYS A 325 18.28 6.02 -23.51
N MET A 326 18.16 5.46 -22.30
CA MET A 326 17.15 5.87 -21.32
C MET A 326 17.38 7.31 -20.87
N ASP A 327 18.62 7.68 -20.56
CA ASP A 327 19.01 9.02 -20.13
C ASP A 327 18.76 10.07 -21.24
N ALA A 328 19.08 9.72 -22.49
CA ALA A 328 18.78 10.55 -23.66
C ALA A 328 17.27 10.73 -23.87
N ALA A 329 16.48 9.66 -23.74
CA ALA A 329 15.03 9.73 -23.88
C ALA A 329 14.38 10.58 -22.76
N VAL A 330 14.84 10.44 -21.51
CA VAL A 330 14.41 11.32 -20.41
C VAL A 330 14.82 12.77 -20.67
N THR A 331 16.05 13.01 -21.15
CA THR A 331 16.49 14.37 -21.52
C THR A 331 15.61 14.99 -22.60
N GLN A 332 15.16 14.22 -23.58
CA GLN A 332 14.20 14.72 -24.58
C GLN A 332 12.83 15.05 -23.96
N TRP A 333 12.39 14.32 -22.94
CA TRP A 333 11.18 14.63 -22.18
C TRP A 333 11.31 15.92 -21.34
N VAL A 334 12.32 15.98 -20.46
CA VAL A 334 12.41 16.98 -19.39
C VAL A 334 13.38 18.12 -19.66
N GLY A 335 14.25 17.97 -20.66
CA GLY A 335 15.32 18.91 -20.99
C GLY A 335 16.57 18.73 -20.13
N SER A 336 17.70 19.21 -20.66
CA SER A 336 18.97 19.39 -19.96
C SER A 336 19.25 20.88 -19.73
N GLU A 337 20.40 21.24 -19.15
CA GLU A 337 20.80 22.64 -19.06
C GLU A 337 20.88 23.31 -20.43
N GLU A 338 21.28 22.58 -21.47
CA GLU A 338 21.52 23.08 -22.82
C GLU A 338 20.27 23.01 -23.72
N VAL A 339 19.52 21.90 -23.65
CA VAL A 339 18.42 21.60 -24.58
C VAL A 339 17.08 21.57 -23.86
N ALA A 340 16.10 22.30 -24.38
CA ALA A 340 14.73 22.25 -23.87
C ALA A 340 14.04 20.95 -24.28
N GLY A 341 13.50 20.21 -23.30
CA GLY A 341 12.69 19.02 -23.56
C GLY A 341 11.24 19.36 -23.90
N VAL A 342 10.45 18.33 -24.24
CA VAL A 342 9.01 18.45 -24.57
C VAL A 342 8.24 19.22 -23.49
N LEU A 343 8.51 18.91 -22.21
CA LEU A 343 7.84 19.52 -21.07
C LEU A 343 8.34 20.93 -20.73
N SER A 344 9.49 21.34 -21.24
CA SER A 344 10.01 22.71 -21.10
C SER A 344 9.44 23.67 -22.14
N GLN A 345 8.82 23.15 -23.19
CA GLN A 345 8.23 23.95 -24.28
C GLN A 345 6.77 24.35 -23.95
N PRO A 346 6.24 25.40 -24.60
CA PRO A 346 4.81 25.71 -24.52
C PRO A 346 3.94 24.51 -24.93
N PRO A 347 2.77 24.30 -24.30
CA PRO A 347 2.14 25.16 -23.30
C PRO A 347 2.54 24.85 -21.84
N PHE A 348 3.45 23.90 -21.60
CA PHE A 348 3.83 23.48 -20.24
C PHE A 348 4.83 24.46 -19.59
N GLY A 349 5.92 24.78 -20.30
CA GLY A 349 6.92 25.74 -19.85
C GLY A 349 7.60 25.37 -18.52
N PHE A 350 7.76 24.09 -18.20
CA PHE A 350 8.39 23.67 -16.95
C PHE A 350 9.90 23.94 -16.93
N PRO A 351 10.51 24.08 -15.74
CA PRO A 351 11.96 24.14 -15.62
C PRO A 351 12.63 22.93 -16.28
N ARG A 352 13.76 23.14 -16.96
CA ARG A 352 14.55 22.06 -17.55
C ARG A 352 15.02 21.09 -16.46
N GLY A 353 15.02 19.79 -16.75
CA GLY A 353 15.31 18.73 -15.79
C GLY A 353 14.25 18.54 -14.69
N LEU A 354 13.16 19.34 -14.69
CA LEU A 354 12.10 19.35 -13.68
C LEU A 354 12.59 19.46 -12.22
N GLN A 355 13.81 19.96 -12.02
CA GLN A 355 14.48 20.04 -10.71
C GLN A 355 14.62 18.68 -9.99
N VAL A 356 14.67 17.58 -10.75
CA VAL A 356 14.86 16.24 -10.18
C VAL A 356 16.32 16.08 -9.73
N PRO A 357 16.60 15.75 -8.46
CA PRO A 357 17.95 15.48 -7.98
C PRO A 357 18.55 14.29 -8.74
N HIS A 358 19.75 14.45 -9.28
CA HIS A 358 20.47 13.34 -9.94
C HIS A 358 21.32 12.61 -8.91
N ARG A 359 21.17 11.28 -8.83
CA ARG A 359 22.01 10.48 -7.94
C ARG A 359 23.36 10.21 -8.59
N MET A 360 24.43 10.34 -7.80
CA MET A 360 25.76 9.91 -8.27
C MET A 360 25.73 8.41 -8.56
N ARG A 361 25.99 8.04 -9.83
CA ARG A 361 26.14 6.64 -10.23
C ARG A 361 27.31 6.04 -9.44
N THR A 362 27.05 5.10 -8.55
CA THR A 362 28.14 4.35 -7.92
C THR A 362 28.79 3.49 -8.99
N ALA A 363 30.03 3.81 -9.36
CA ALA A 363 30.78 3.03 -10.34
C ALA A 363 30.75 1.56 -9.92
N ALA A 364 30.35 0.69 -10.84
CA ALA A 364 30.53 -0.75 -10.65
C ALA A 364 32.02 -0.99 -10.45
N THR A 365 32.47 -1.23 -9.22
CA THR A 365 33.76 -1.84 -8.98
C THR A 365 33.74 -3.19 -9.68
N ALA A 366 34.50 -3.28 -10.78
CA ALA A 366 34.74 -4.53 -11.45
C ALA A 366 35.18 -5.57 -10.41
N PRO A 367 34.71 -6.83 -10.48
CA PRO A 367 35.22 -7.86 -9.60
C PRO A 367 36.74 -7.90 -9.76
N ALA A 368 37.46 -7.75 -8.65
CA ALA A 368 38.91 -7.79 -8.66
C ALA A 368 39.35 -9.09 -9.33
N THR A 369 40.02 -8.97 -10.47
CA THR A 369 40.65 -10.10 -11.14
C THR A 369 41.61 -10.73 -10.14
N ALA A 370 41.30 -11.93 -9.67
CA ALA A 370 42.20 -12.68 -8.80
C ALA A 370 43.55 -12.82 -9.52
N PRO A 371 44.69 -12.63 -8.84
CA PRO A 371 45.99 -12.84 -9.47
C PRO A 371 46.06 -14.27 -10.02
N ALA A 372 46.42 -14.39 -11.29
CA ALA A 372 46.72 -15.68 -11.89
C ALA A 372 47.78 -16.38 -11.02
N THR A 373 47.39 -17.51 -10.43
CA THR A 373 48.32 -18.39 -9.72
C THR A 373 49.30 -18.90 -10.77
N ALA A 374 50.53 -18.37 -10.74
CA ALA A 374 51.62 -18.87 -11.55
C ALA A 374 51.86 -20.34 -11.14
N THR A 375 51.52 -21.25 -12.04
CA THR A 375 51.93 -22.66 -11.98
C THR A 375 53.45 -22.70 -12.13
N ALA A 376 54.14 -22.80 -11.00
CA ALA A 376 55.55 -23.18 -10.97
C ALA A 376 55.67 -24.67 -11.31
N SER A 377 56.01 -24.94 -12.55
CA SER A 377 56.52 -26.22 -13.01
C SER A 377 57.91 -26.48 -12.43
N ALA A 378 58.16 -27.75 -12.05
CA ALA A 378 59.40 -28.53 -12.20
C ALA A 378 59.86 -29.25 -10.91
N PRO A 379 60.66 -30.34 -10.99
CA PRO A 379 60.89 -31.27 -12.10
C PRO A 379 60.75 -32.74 -11.69
N ALA A 380 60.95 -33.62 -12.68
CA ALA A 380 60.94 -35.07 -12.58
C ALA A 380 61.97 -35.67 -11.59
N ASN A 381 61.58 -36.84 -11.09
CA ASN A 381 62.27 -37.91 -10.34
C ASN A 381 63.80 -38.08 -10.55
N PRO A 382 64.49 -38.70 -9.57
CA PRO A 382 64.52 -40.18 -9.49
C PRO A 382 63.55 -40.80 -8.49
#